data_AF-A0A358AIC4-F1
#
_entry.id   AF-A0A358AIC4-F1
#
_cell.length_a   1.000
_cell.length_b   1.000
_cell.length_c   1.000
_cell.angle_alpha   90.00
_cell.angle_beta   90.00
_cell.angle_gamma   90.00
#
_symmetry.space_group_name_H-M   'P 1'
#
loop_
_entity.id
_entity.type
_entity.pdbx_description
1 polymer ?
#
loop_
_entity_poly.entity_id
_entity_poly.type
_entity_poly.pdbx_seq_one_letter_code
_entity_poly.pdbx_strand_id
1 'polypeptide(L)'
;MSENVLPRKQNVILAYCLFIILNIVYLNVFAMNSQMWWEDENASTQFYFPLNLDQEKAYIPYMAMMEDGTYVNRISNSAGISHIYYALKKLTGFSYEDIPWVSFLINNLFIILCYRYFVKIGLQLGLEMRYRWLFFINPALIYYSQLINKEIFTLFFTLAFTYYLGRKQSLKVLLYACFAFIVRMQMLPVGILAIWLHRRRNYIWSLVIIYIITSLAGPVLLPQDIDMDTSSWMRADNTPGMVLLVQSLNQKYYIGSLILNPIKIVQYAFDQLRCIFFIMDDGRIDLYKFRDVLFTLTLAYLISPIMRLTTHFRTYINTPCRPLITVTCTFMLVLLVNPMVHSRYLFPISYNLVLLAVFVIQELKKTAKAKQECDSRIYTSLNGMQTTGV
;
A
#
# COMPACT_ATOMS: atom_id res chain seq x y z
N MET A 1 19.54 23.75 -20.96
CA MET A 1 18.25 24.02 -20.28
C MET A 1 17.15 23.83 -21.32
N SER A 2 16.66 22.60 -21.49
CA SER A 2 15.56 22.33 -22.41
C SER A 2 14.25 22.54 -21.68
N GLU A 3 13.31 23.23 -22.33
CA GLU A 3 11.92 23.29 -21.94
C GLU A 3 11.38 21.87 -21.73
N ASN A 4 11.34 21.44 -20.47
CA ASN A 4 10.56 20.27 -20.08
C ASN A 4 9.09 20.67 -20.22
N VAL A 5 8.58 20.47 -21.43
CA VAL A 5 7.16 20.50 -21.79
C VAL A 5 6.43 19.66 -20.75
N LEU A 6 5.81 20.32 -19.77
CA LEU A 6 4.87 19.73 -18.83
C LEU A 6 3.80 19.02 -19.68
N PRO A 7 3.77 17.68 -19.74
CA PRO A 7 2.58 17.02 -20.26
C PRO A 7 1.38 17.53 -19.44
N ARG A 8 0.41 18.03 -20.20
CA ARG A 8 -0.46 19.15 -19.86
C ARG A 8 -1.17 18.91 -18.53
N LYS A 9 -1.12 19.90 -17.62
CA LYS A 9 -1.93 19.94 -16.37
C LYS A 9 -3.40 19.50 -16.62
N GLN A 10 -3.92 19.76 -17.82
CA GLN A 10 -5.20 19.32 -18.33
C GLN A 10 -5.47 17.81 -18.14
N ASN A 11 -4.52 16.91 -18.44
CA ASN A 11 -4.76 15.47 -18.32
C ASN A 11 -4.94 15.03 -16.86
N VAL A 12 -4.22 15.68 -15.93
CA VAL A 12 -4.37 15.42 -14.49
C VAL A 12 -5.73 15.91 -14.01
N ILE A 13 -6.12 17.12 -14.42
CA ILE A 13 -7.43 17.69 -14.07
C ILE A 13 -8.54 16.79 -14.61
N LEU A 14 -8.47 16.39 -15.87
CA LEU A 14 -9.46 15.49 -16.49
C LEU A 14 -9.53 14.15 -15.76
N ALA A 15 -8.39 13.52 -15.46
CA ALA A 15 -8.36 12.25 -14.73
C ALA A 15 -8.93 12.40 -13.30
N TYR A 16 -8.66 13.52 -12.63
CA TYR A 16 -9.23 13.81 -11.32
C TYR A 16 -10.75 14.06 -11.38
N CYS A 17 -11.23 14.82 -12.37
CA CYS A 17 -12.66 15.03 -12.58
C CYS A 17 -13.38 13.72 -12.86
N LEU A 18 -12.82 12.88 -13.75
CA LEU A 18 -13.35 11.54 -14.04
C LEU A 18 -13.37 10.68 -12.78
N PHE A 19 -12.28 10.68 -12.01
CA PHE A 19 -12.21 9.99 -10.73
C PHE A 19 -13.33 10.42 -9.79
N ILE A 20 -13.52 11.73 -9.56
CA ILE A 20 -14.58 12.23 -8.68
C ILE A 20 -15.98 11.85 -9.20
N ILE A 21 -16.25 11.97 -10.50
CA ILE A 21 -17.55 11.59 -11.08
C ILE A 21 -17.83 10.11 -10.84
N LEU A 22 -16.89 9.24 -11.21
CA LEU A 22 -17.04 7.79 -10.99
C LEU A 22 -17.19 7.46 -9.51
N ASN A 23 -16.47 8.17 -8.65
CA ASN A 23 -16.50 7.97 -7.21
C ASN A 23 -17.87 8.38 -6.60
N ILE A 24 -18.45 9.49 -7.05
CA ILE A 24 -19.81 9.92 -6.65
C ILE A 24 -20.86 8.91 -7.14
N VAL A 25 -20.74 8.43 -8.39
CA VAL A 25 -21.65 7.40 -8.90
C VAL A 25 -21.54 6.14 -8.05
N TYR A 26 -20.32 5.70 -7.73
CA TYR A 26 -20.10 4.53 -6.88
C TYR A 26 -20.69 4.69 -5.47
N LEU A 27 -20.51 5.86 -4.85
CA LEU A 27 -21.09 6.19 -3.55
C LEU A 27 -22.61 6.05 -3.55
N ASN A 28 -23.28 6.65 -4.55
CA ASN A 28 -24.74 6.63 -4.63
C ASN A 28 -25.30 5.23 -4.94
N VAL A 29 -24.61 4.44 -5.78
CA VAL A 29 -25.08 3.09 -6.16
C VAL A 29 -24.86 2.09 -5.02
N PHE A 30 -23.71 2.15 -4.35
CA PHE A 30 -23.33 1.13 -3.37
C PHE A 30 -23.35 1.64 -1.93
N ALA A 31 -22.57 2.68 -1.63
CA ALA A 31 -22.25 3.05 -0.24
C ALA A 31 -23.41 3.69 0.53
N MET A 32 -24.33 4.39 -0.15
CA MET A 32 -25.55 4.91 0.50
C MET A 32 -26.50 3.81 0.97
N ASN A 33 -26.43 2.62 0.39
CA ASN A 33 -27.20 1.44 0.78
C ASN A 33 -26.30 0.38 1.43
N SER A 34 -25.26 0.79 2.16
CA SER A 34 -24.26 -0.13 2.73
C SER A 34 -24.86 -1.23 3.61
N GLN A 35 -25.95 -0.94 4.31
CA GLN A 35 -26.65 -1.89 5.17
C GLN A 35 -27.24 -3.08 4.38
N MET A 36 -27.82 -2.83 3.19
CA MET A 36 -28.34 -3.88 2.32
C MET A 36 -27.24 -4.89 1.95
N TRP A 37 -26.04 -4.39 1.63
CA TRP A 37 -24.88 -5.22 1.29
C TRP A 37 -24.26 -5.94 2.49
N TRP A 38 -24.57 -5.49 3.70
CA TRP A 38 -24.13 -6.12 4.95
C TRP A 38 -25.06 -7.25 5.37
N GLU A 39 -26.36 -7.06 5.22
CA GLU A 39 -27.39 -8.02 5.65
C GLU A 39 -27.58 -9.17 4.65
N ASP A 40 -27.37 -8.92 3.35
CA ASP A 40 -27.57 -9.92 2.30
C ASP A 40 -26.35 -10.00 1.36
N GLU A 41 -25.60 -11.10 1.45
CA GLU A 41 -24.47 -11.40 0.54
C GLU A 41 -24.92 -11.59 -0.93
N ASN A 42 -26.22 -11.82 -1.16
CA ASN A 42 -26.85 -11.94 -2.47
C ASN A 42 -27.76 -10.75 -2.81
N ALA A 43 -27.55 -9.59 -2.17
CA ALA A 43 -28.28 -8.36 -2.45
C ALA A 43 -28.27 -7.93 -3.94
N SER A 44 -27.37 -8.51 -4.76
CA SER A 44 -27.35 -8.30 -6.20
C SER A 44 -27.07 -9.58 -6.99
N THR A 45 -27.78 -9.69 -8.12
CA THR A 45 -27.55 -10.71 -9.15
C THR A 45 -26.34 -10.37 -10.03
N GLN A 46 -25.75 -9.18 -9.91
CA GLN A 46 -24.68 -8.70 -10.78
C GLN A 46 -23.35 -8.51 -10.05
N PHE A 47 -23.38 -8.06 -8.80
CA PHE A 47 -22.18 -7.65 -8.07
C PHE A 47 -21.99 -8.45 -6.78
N TYR A 48 -20.73 -8.71 -6.45
CA TYR A 48 -20.30 -9.35 -5.20
C TYR A 48 -19.23 -8.49 -4.51
N PHE A 49 -19.32 -8.39 -3.19
CA PHE A 49 -18.49 -7.51 -2.33
C PHE A 49 -18.18 -6.11 -2.92
N PRO A 50 -19.19 -5.25 -3.13
CA PRO A 50 -18.99 -3.89 -3.63
C PRO A 50 -18.33 -2.94 -2.62
N LEU A 51 -18.35 -3.26 -1.32
CA LEU A 51 -17.93 -2.32 -0.28
C LEU A 51 -16.99 -2.98 0.73
N ASN A 52 -16.09 -2.18 1.31
CA ASN A 52 -15.34 -2.63 2.48
C ASN A 52 -16.20 -2.49 3.74
N LEU A 53 -16.91 -3.55 4.10
CA LEU A 53 -17.84 -3.55 5.22
C LEU A 53 -17.16 -3.72 6.60
N ASP A 54 -15.84 -3.51 6.69
CA ASP A 54 -15.11 -3.43 7.96
C ASP A 54 -15.71 -2.35 8.90
N GLN A 55 -16.37 -1.32 8.34
CA GLN A 55 -17.12 -0.31 9.09
C GLN A 55 -18.24 -0.90 9.94
N GLU A 56 -19.10 -1.72 9.35
CA GLU A 56 -20.25 -2.31 10.05
C GLU A 56 -19.80 -3.37 11.05
N LYS A 57 -18.70 -4.08 10.75
CA LYS A 57 -18.12 -5.09 11.63
C LYS A 57 -17.51 -4.52 12.90
N ALA A 58 -16.78 -3.40 12.78
CA ALA A 58 -15.92 -2.93 13.86
C ALA A 58 -16.09 -1.45 14.18
N TYR A 59 -16.16 -0.56 13.19
CA TYR A 59 -16.03 0.87 13.45
C TYR A 59 -17.29 1.50 14.05
N ILE A 60 -18.46 1.23 13.46
CA ILE A 60 -19.74 1.71 14.00
C ILE A 60 -20.04 1.12 15.38
N PRO A 61 -19.88 -0.21 15.60
CA PRO A 61 -20.05 -0.78 16.93
C PRO A 61 -19.20 -0.10 18.01
N TYR A 62 -17.92 0.19 17.72
CA TYR A 62 -17.08 0.92 18.68
C TYR A 62 -17.55 2.35 18.91
N MET A 63 -18.02 3.06 17.87
CA MET A 63 -18.59 4.41 18.04
C MET A 63 -19.85 4.38 18.92
N ALA A 64 -20.73 3.41 18.72
CA ALA A 64 -21.94 3.23 19.54
C ALA A 64 -21.58 2.92 21.00
N MET A 65 -20.63 2.01 21.26
CA MET A 65 -20.15 1.74 22.62
C MET A 65 -19.54 2.98 23.30
N MET A 66 -18.86 3.86 22.54
CA MET A 66 -18.32 5.11 23.08
C MET A 66 -19.43 6.13 23.41
N GLU A 67 -20.52 6.11 22.64
CA GLU A 67 -21.69 6.96 22.87
C GLU A 67 -22.49 6.51 24.09
N ASP A 68 -22.67 5.20 24.26
CA ASP A 68 -23.41 4.59 25.38
C ASP A 68 -22.56 4.49 26.68
N GLY A 69 -21.28 4.87 26.63
CA GLY A 69 -20.36 4.79 27.76
C GLY A 69 -19.94 3.37 28.16
N THR A 70 -20.26 2.37 27.34
CA THR A 70 -19.94 0.95 27.58
C THR A 70 -18.58 0.54 27.00
N TYR A 71 -17.91 1.44 26.28
CA TYR A 71 -16.62 1.16 25.66
C TYR A 71 -15.52 0.85 26.69
N VAL A 72 -15.07 -0.40 26.70
CA VAL A 72 -13.89 -0.81 27.46
C VAL A 72 -12.66 -0.45 26.66
N ASN A 73 -11.77 0.38 27.22
CA ASN A 73 -10.59 0.88 26.54
C ASN A 73 -9.59 -0.25 26.23
N ARG A 74 -9.79 -0.89 25.07
CA ARG A 74 -8.91 -1.93 24.54
C ARG A 74 -8.10 -1.33 23.39
N ILE A 75 -6.79 -1.53 23.44
CA ILE A 75 -5.88 -1.20 22.35
C ILE A 75 -6.16 -2.21 21.23
N SER A 76 -7.07 -1.87 20.31
CA SER A 76 -7.38 -2.67 19.12
C SER A 76 -7.06 -1.92 17.83
N ASN A 77 -6.72 -2.67 16.78
CA ASN A 77 -6.42 -2.13 15.44
C ASN A 77 -7.58 -1.36 14.78
N SER A 78 -8.78 -1.48 15.34
CA SER A 78 -10.01 -0.85 14.83
C SER A 78 -10.53 0.27 15.74
N ALA A 79 -10.12 0.29 17.00
CA ALA A 79 -10.54 1.30 17.96
C ALA A 79 -10.16 2.71 17.52
N GLY A 80 -8.92 2.93 17.08
CA GLY A 80 -8.42 4.30 16.91
C GLY A 80 -9.04 5.07 15.74
N ILE A 81 -9.35 4.44 14.59
CA ILE A 81 -10.12 5.11 13.53
C ILE A 81 -11.55 5.42 13.98
N SER A 82 -12.15 4.54 14.80
CA SER A 82 -13.48 4.74 15.38
C SER A 82 -13.50 5.95 16.32
N HIS A 83 -12.43 6.18 17.11
CA HIS A 83 -12.30 7.38 17.95
C HIS A 83 -12.22 8.66 17.11
N ILE A 84 -11.54 8.63 15.96
CA ILE A 84 -11.48 9.79 15.06
C ILE A 84 -12.88 10.14 14.55
N TYR A 85 -13.65 9.15 14.09
CA TYR A 85 -15.02 9.39 13.60
C TYR A 85 -15.99 9.76 14.72
N TYR A 86 -15.86 9.17 15.92
CA TYR A 86 -16.64 9.56 17.09
C TYR A 86 -16.37 11.01 17.49
N ALA A 87 -15.09 11.44 17.51
CA ALA A 87 -14.73 12.83 17.78
C ALA A 87 -15.30 13.78 16.72
N LEU A 88 -15.23 13.41 15.44
CA LEU A 88 -15.85 14.19 14.36
C LEU A 88 -17.37 14.29 14.52
N LYS A 89 -18.04 13.18 14.87
CA LYS A 89 -19.47 13.15 15.17
C LYS A 89 -19.81 14.12 16.29
N LYS A 90 -19.07 14.09 17.41
CA LYS A 90 -19.28 15.02 18.54
C LYS A 90 -19.02 16.49 18.17
N LEU A 91 -18.07 16.77 17.28
CA LEU A 91 -17.73 18.13 16.86
C LEU A 91 -18.72 18.73 15.86
N THR A 92 -19.31 17.90 14.99
CA THR A 92 -20.13 18.37 13.85
C THR A 92 -21.61 18.04 13.99
N GLY A 93 -21.97 17.10 14.86
CA GLY A 93 -23.35 16.68 15.10
C GLY A 93 -23.95 15.78 14.03
N PHE A 94 -23.16 15.19 13.12
CA PHE A 94 -23.69 14.31 12.08
C PHE A 94 -24.29 13.02 12.65
N SER A 95 -25.23 12.43 11.91
CA SER A 95 -25.90 11.17 12.25
C SER A 95 -25.17 9.95 11.68
N TYR A 96 -25.47 8.73 12.16
CA TYR A 96 -24.85 7.52 11.59
C TYR A 96 -25.12 7.35 10.08
N GLU A 97 -26.26 7.84 9.60
CA GLU A 97 -26.64 7.82 8.17
C GLU A 97 -25.73 8.72 7.30
N ASP A 98 -25.11 9.74 7.90
CA ASP A 98 -24.21 10.66 7.21
C ASP A 98 -22.78 10.10 7.05
N ILE A 99 -22.46 8.99 7.73
CA ILE A 99 -21.11 8.40 7.73
C ILE A 99 -20.57 8.16 6.32
N PRO A 100 -21.32 7.57 5.36
CA PRO A 100 -20.84 7.38 4.00
C PRO A 100 -20.33 8.68 3.35
N TRP A 101 -21.07 9.79 3.51
CA TRP A 101 -20.69 11.10 2.97
C TRP A 101 -19.48 11.70 3.69
N VAL A 102 -19.47 11.66 5.03
CA VAL A 102 -18.35 12.17 5.83
C VAL A 102 -17.07 11.40 5.48
N SER A 103 -17.15 10.08 5.42
CA SER A 103 -16.04 9.23 5.03
C SER A 103 -15.57 9.49 3.61
N PHE A 104 -16.50 9.62 2.66
CA PHE A 104 -16.18 9.96 1.28
C PHE A 104 -15.36 11.26 1.20
N LEU A 105 -15.78 12.32 1.90
CA LEU A 105 -15.08 13.60 1.91
C LEU A 105 -13.67 13.49 2.50
N ILE A 106 -13.55 12.84 3.67
CA ILE A 106 -12.26 12.67 4.35
C ILE A 106 -11.31 11.83 3.50
N ASN A 107 -11.77 10.69 2.99
CA ASN A 107 -10.95 9.79 2.19
C ASN A 107 -10.48 10.47 0.90
N ASN A 108 -11.36 11.21 0.21
CA ASN A 108 -10.98 11.95 -1.00
C ASN A 108 -9.98 13.08 -0.71
N LEU A 109 -10.09 13.77 0.43
CA LEU A 109 -9.08 14.72 0.87
C LEU A 109 -7.71 14.04 1.03
N PHE A 110 -7.65 12.88 1.68
CA PHE A 110 -6.41 12.12 1.82
C PHE A 110 -5.87 11.61 0.48
N ILE A 111 -6.72 11.23 -0.48
CA ILE A 111 -6.30 10.85 -1.84
C ILE A 111 -5.58 12.01 -2.53
N ILE A 112 -6.09 13.24 -2.41
CA ILE A 112 -5.41 14.44 -2.95
C ILE A 112 -4.06 14.64 -2.28
N LEU A 113 -3.98 14.46 -0.95
CA LEU A 113 -2.71 14.54 -0.21
C LEU A 113 -1.72 13.44 -0.64
N CYS A 114 -2.19 12.20 -0.84
CA CYS A 114 -1.40 11.10 -1.40
C CYS A 114 -0.82 11.48 -2.77
N TYR A 115 -1.65 12.00 -3.67
CA TYR A 115 -1.21 12.47 -4.98
C TYR A 115 -0.08 13.52 -4.88
N ARG A 116 -0.22 14.48 -3.96
CA ARG A 116 0.83 15.49 -3.72
C ARG A 116 2.15 14.86 -3.29
N TYR A 117 2.13 13.88 -2.38
CA TYR A 117 3.35 13.18 -1.97
C TYR A 117 3.92 12.31 -3.09
N PHE A 118 3.09 11.58 -3.82
CA PHE A 118 3.49 10.79 -4.99
C PHE A 118 4.27 11.64 -6.00
N VAL A 119 3.75 12.82 -6.36
CA VAL A 119 4.44 13.75 -7.28
C VAL A 119 5.74 14.28 -6.67
N LYS A 120 5.73 14.67 -5.38
CA LYS A 120 6.93 15.18 -4.70
C LYS A 120 8.06 14.14 -4.64
N ILE A 121 7.74 12.88 -4.36
CA ILE A 121 8.70 11.77 -4.33
C ILE A 121 9.27 11.56 -5.73
N GLY A 122 8.41 11.47 -6.75
CA GLY A 122 8.86 11.27 -8.13
C GLY A 122 9.79 12.39 -8.61
N LEU A 123 9.46 13.65 -8.33
CA LEU A 123 10.32 14.80 -8.63
C LEU A 123 11.65 14.75 -7.86
N GLN A 124 11.63 14.35 -6.59
CA GLN A 124 12.83 14.21 -5.77
C GLN A 124 13.78 13.13 -6.30
N LEU A 125 13.24 12.11 -6.95
CA LEU A 125 14.01 11.04 -7.60
C LEU A 125 14.48 11.42 -9.02
N GLY A 126 14.10 12.61 -9.52
CA GLY A 126 14.39 13.04 -10.88
C GLY A 126 13.64 12.22 -11.93
N LEU A 127 12.45 11.72 -11.61
CA LEU A 127 11.60 10.98 -12.54
C LEU A 127 10.79 11.92 -13.43
N GLU A 128 10.63 11.54 -14.69
CA GLU A 128 9.71 12.20 -15.60
C GLU A 128 8.25 11.88 -15.21
N MET A 129 7.58 12.81 -14.54
CA MET A 129 6.21 12.63 -14.05
C MET A 129 5.13 12.79 -15.15
N ARG A 130 5.40 12.30 -16.36
CA ARG A 130 4.53 12.47 -17.53
C ARG A 130 3.17 11.80 -17.37
N TYR A 131 3.16 10.61 -16.77
CA TYR A 131 1.97 9.79 -16.61
C TYR A 131 1.38 9.88 -15.20
N ARG A 132 1.65 10.95 -14.47
CA ARG A 132 1.13 11.13 -13.10
C ARG A 132 -0.40 11.14 -12.99
N TRP A 133 -1.11 11.37 -14.10
CA TRP A 133 -2.57 11.29 -14.16
C TRP A 133 -3.10 9.86 -13.96
N LEU A 134 -2.30 8.83 -14.25
CA LEU A 134 -2.64 7.42 -14.00
C LEU A 134 -2.89 7.13 -12.51
N PHE A 135 -2.39 7.98 -11.60
CA PHE A 135 -2.69 7.89 -10.19
C PHE A 135 -4.20 7.83 -9.93
N PHE A 136 -4.99 8.69 -10.58
CA PHE A 136 -6.43 8.78 -10.36
C PHE A 136 -7.27 7.71 -11.07
N ILE A 137 -6.65 6.91 -11.95
CA ILE A 137 -7.34 5.86 -12.71
C ILE A 137 -7.37 4.52 -11.96
N ASN A 138 -6.64 4.42 -10.84
CA ASN A 138 -6.61 3.22 -10.02
C ASN A 138 -7.99 2.97 -9.36
N PRO A 139 -8.74 1.91 -9.74
CA PRO A 139 -10.08 1.65 -9.19
C PRO A 139 -10.07 1.39 -7.68
N ALA A 140 -8.96 0.90 -7.13
CA ALA A 140 -8.80 0.74 -5.69
C ALA A 140 -8.95 2.07 -4.92
N LEU A 141 -8.62 3.22 -5.53
CA LEU A 141 -8.88 4.52 -4.91
C LEU A 141 -10.37 4.81 -4.76
N ILE A 142 -11.18 4.45 -5.76
CA ILE A 142 -12.64 4.59 -5.69
C ILE A 142 -13.18 3.66 -4.62
N TYR A 143 -12.81 2.38 -4.68
CA TYR A 143 -13.27 1.36 -3.74
C TYR A 143 -12.96 1.74 -2.28
N TYR A 144 -11.71 2.10 -1.99
CA TYR A 144 -11.30 2.42 -0.62
C TYR A 144 -11.74 3.81 -0.15
N SER A 145 -12.20 4.68 -1.05
CA SER A 145 -12.73 5.97 -0.65
C SER A 145 -14.15 5.91 -0.09
N GLN A 146 -14.83 4.77 -0.28
CA GLN A 146 -16.12 4.52 0.33
C GLN A 146 -15.98 4.13 1.79
N LEU A 147 -16.93 4.60 2.62
CA LEU A 147 -17.07 4.23 4.03
C LEU A 147 -15.80 4.52 4.87
N ILE A 148 -15.88 4.26 6.19
CA ILE A 148 -14.73 4.42 7.09
C ILE A 148 -13.66 3.42 6.67
N ASN A 149 -12.51 3.91 6.18
CA ASN A 149 -11.47 3.05 5.63
C ASN A 149 -10.06 3.50 6.02
N LYS A 150 -9.30 2.61 6.66
CA LYS A 150 -7.91 2.88 7.08
C LYS A 150 -6.88 2.76 5.97
N GLU A 151 -7.21 2.14 4.83
CA GLU A 151 -6.23 1.84 3.78
C GLU A 151 -5.72 3.10 3.08
N ILE A 152 -6.58 4.10 2.86
CA ILE A 152 -6.19 5.40 2.30
C ILE A 152 -5.27 6.17 3.25
N PHE A 153 -5.55 6.15 4.55
CA PHE A 153 -4.66 6.75 5.56
C PHE A 153 -3.32 6.04 5.59
N THR A 154 -3.33 4.70 5.53
CA THR A 154 -2.10 3.90 5.52
C THR A 154 -1.25 4.25 4.29
N LEU A 155 -1.87 4.36 3.11
CA LEU A 155 -1.22 4.83 1.88
C LEU A 155 -0.66 6.26 2.02
N PHE A 156 -1.40 7.17 2.65
CA PHE A 156 -0.93 8.52 2.91
C PHE A 156 0.34 8.51 3.77
N PHE A 157 0.34 7.74 4.86
CA PHE A 157 1.47 7.68 5.78
C PHE A 157 2.69 7.01 5.16
N THR A 158 2.54 5.93 4.38
CA THR A 158 3.67 5.31 3.67
C THR A 158 4.33 6.28 2.70
N LEU A 159 3.54 7.04 1.91
CA LEU A 159 4.06 8.07 1.02
C LEU A 159 4.72 9.23 1.80
N ALA A 160 4.09 9.69 2.87
CA ALA A 160 4.65 10.75 3.73
C ALA A 160 5.97 10.31 4.35
N PHE A 161 6.07 9.07 4.87
CA PHE A 161 7.31 8.50 5.39
C PHE A 161 8.40 8.51 4.32
N THR A 162 8.12 8.00 3.12
CA THR A 162 9.08 7.97 2.02
C THR A 162 9.60 9.37 1.69
N TYR A 163 8.70 10.35 1.57
CA TYR A 163 9.07 11.73 1.25
C TYR A 163 9.95 12.36 2.33
N TYR A 164 9.52 12.33 3.58
CA TYR A 164 10.26 12.97 4.67
C TYR A 164 11.58 12.25 4.99
N LEU A 165 11.61 10.93 4.83
CA LEU A 165 12.84 10.15 4.99
C LEU A 165 13.86 10.52 3.91
N GLY A 166 13.43 10.67 2.66
CA GLY A 166 14.30 11.17 1.59
C GLY A 166 14.81 12.60 1.81
N ARG A 167 14.04 13.44 2.51
CA ARG A 167 14.45 14.79 2.94
C ARG A 167 15.27 14.80 4.24
N LYS A 168 15.60 13.63 4.79
CA LYS A 168 16.32 13.46 6.06
C LYS A 168 15.59 14.08 7.27
N GLN A 169 14.27 14.26 7.19
CA GLN A 169 13.43 14.86 8.24
C GLN A 169 12.84 13.79 9.17
N SER A 170 13.71 13.06 9.90
CA SER A 170 13.30 11.91 10.72
C SER A 170 12.32 12.27 11.85
N LEU A 171 12.41 13.48 12.42
CA LEU A 171 11.45 13.92 13.44
C LEU A 171 10.03 14.00 12.89
N LYS A 172 9.87 14.45 11.65
CA LYS A 172 8.56 14.44 10.98
C LYS A 172 8.09 13.00 10.76
N VAL A 173 8.96 12.11 10.27
CA VAL A 173 8.59 10.69 10.12
C VAL A 173 8.08 10.11 11.45
N LEU A 174 8.75 10.39 12.57
CA LEU A 174 8.32 9.94 13.89
C LEU A 174 6.96 10.54 14.29
N LEU A 175 6.77 11.84 14.09
CA LEU A 175 5.49 12.50 14.37
C LEU A 175 4.34 11.90 13.55
N TYR A 176 4.54 11.73 12.23
CA TYR A 176 3.56 11.08 11.38
C TYR A 176 3.34 9.62 11.78
N ALA A 177 4.35 8.91 12.31
CA ALA A 177 4.21 7.55 12.81
C ALA A 177 3.35 7.48 14.08
N CYS A 178 3.45 8.46 14.98
CA CYS A 178 2.56 8.58 16.13
C CYS A 178 1.11 8.86 15.70
N PHE A 179 0.87 9.71 14.69
CA PHE A 179 -0.47 9.89 14.14
C PHE A 179 -0.98 8.64 13.42
N ALA A 180 -0.12 7.97 12.65
CA ALA A 180 -0.46 6.75 11.94
C ALA A 180 -0.80 5.61 12.89
N PHE A 181 -0.16 5.54 14.06
CA PHE A 181 -0.46 4.58 15.12
C PHE A 181 -1.94 4.59 15.53
N ILE A 182 -2.54 5.79 15.61
CA ILE A 182 -3.95 5.96 15.97
C ILE A 182 -4.85 5.30 14.93
N VAL A 183 -4.53 5.45 13.64
CA VAL A 183 -5.33 4.84 12.58
C VAL A 183 -5.04 3.34 12.44
N ARG A 184 -3.77 2.95 12.58
CA ARG A 184 -3.29 1.59 12.39
C ARG A 184 -2.02 1.37 13.21
N MET A 185 -2.12 0.56 14.26
CA MET A 185 -1.03 0.38 15.24
C MET A 185 0.27 -0.10 14.61
N GLN A 186 0.18 -0.91 13.55
CA GLN A 186 1.32 -1.40 12.79
C GLN A 186 2.16 -0.27 12.16
N MET A 187 1.62 0.93 11.97
CA MET A 187 2.36 2.02 11.32
C MET A 187 3.41 2.67 12.21
N LEU A 188 3.29 2.56 13.54
CA LEU A 188 4.32 3.04 14.47
C LEU A 188 5.65 2.29 14.30
N PRO A 189 5.69 0.94 14.40
CA PRO A 189 6.92 0.21 14.15
C PRO A 189 7.43 0.40 12.72
N VAL A 190 6.56 0.55 11.70
CA VAL A 190 7.01 0.87 10.33
C VAL A 190 7.82 2.17 10.30
N GLY A 191 7.34 3.25 10.92
CA GLY A 191 8.02 4.54 10.97
C GLY A 191 9.34 4.49 11.75
N ILE A 192 9.35 3.87 12.93
CA ILE A 192 10.55 3.75 13.79
C ILE A 192 11.61 2.92 13.08
N LEU A 193 11.25 1.74 12.55
CA LEU A 193 12.16 0.86 11.82
C LEU A 193 12.67 1.53 10.55
N ALA A 194 11.83 2.31 9.84
CA ALA A 194 12.25 3.04 8.66
C ALA A 194 13.33 4.09 8.98
N ILE A 195 13.16 4.88 10.04
CA ILE A 195 14.18 5.85 10.48
C ILE A 195 15.48 5.13 10.84
N TRP A 196 15.38 4.06 11.63
CA TRP A 196 16.54 3.30 12.07
C TRP A 196 17.29 2.68 10.89
N LEU A 197 16.60 1.95 10.02
CA LEU A 197 17.19 1.25 8.87
C LEU A 197 17.81 2.24 7.87
N HIS A 198 17.15 3.37 7.63
CA HIS A 198 17.64 4.37 6.69
C HIS A 198 18.98 4.98 7.12
N ARG A 199 19.25 5.10 8.42
CA ARG A 199 20.49 5.69 8.95
C ARG A 199 21.67 4.73 9.00
N ARG A 200 21.45 3.42 8.81
CA ARG A 200 22.51 2.41 8.97
C ARG A 200 23.46 2.37 7.78
N ARG A 201 24.77 2.30 8.05
CA ARG A 201 25.81 2.06 7.04
C ARG A 201 25.69 0.65 6.46
N ASN A 202 25.61 -0.35 7.33
CA ASN A 202 25.46 -1.77 6.94
C ASN A 202 23.98 -2.12 6.81
N TYR A 203 23.36 -1.62 5.74
CA TYR A 203 21.91 -1.74 5.50
C TYR A 203 21.43 -3.19 5.50
N ILE A 204 22.11 -4.08 4.80
CA ILE A 204 21.68 -5.49 4.64
C ILE A 204 21.70 -6.22 5.98
N TRP A 205 22.78 -6.12 6.75
CA TRP A 205 22.85 -6.71 8.09
C TRP A 205 21.78 -6.15 9.02
N SER A 206 21.53 -4.84 8.93
CA SER A 206 20.47 -4.18 9.69
C SER A 206 19.08 -4.72 9.32
N LEU A 207 18.84 -4.96 8.02
CA LEU A 207 17.60 -5.55 7.52
C LEU A 207 17.41 -6.99 8.02
N VAL A 208 18.47 -7.81 8.03
CA VAL A 208 18.44 -9.17 8.57
C VAL A 208 18.12 -9.17 10.07
N ILE A 209 18.72 -8.25 10.84
CA ILE A 209 18.41 -8.12 12.28
C ILE A 209 16.94 -7.76 12.49
N ILE A 210 16.40 -6.77 11.76
CA ILE A 210 14.97 -6.43 11.86
C ILE A 210 14.11 -7.63 11.47
N TYR A 211 14.47 -8.36 10.41
CA TYR A 211 13.74 -9.55 9.99
C TYR A 211 13.66 -10.59 11.11
N ILE A 212 14.77 -10.88 11.79
CA ILE A 212 14.79 -11.82 12.92
C ILE A 212 13.89 -11.30 14.05
N ILE A 213 14.05 -10.03 14.46
CA ILE A 213 13.28 -9.43 15.55
C ILE A 213 11.77 -9.46 15.24
N THR A 214 11.37 -8.97 14.07
CA THR A 214 9.95 -8.93 13.66
C THR A 214 9.35 -10.32 13.51
N SER A 215 10.13 -11.28 13.00
CA SER A 215 9.68 -12.67 12.89
C SER A 215 9.48 -13.35 14.25
N LEU A 216 10.33 -13.06 15.24
CA LEU A 216 10.20 -13.58 16.60
C LEU A 216 9.13 -12.85 17.42
N ALA A 217 8.87 -11.56 17.12
CA ALA A 217 7.82 -10.80 17.77
C ALA A 217 6.42 -11.31 17.39
N GLY A 218 6.23 -11.82 16.15
CA GLY A 218 4.93 -12.30 15.69
C GLY A 218 4.29 -13.37 16.58
N PRO A 219 4.96 -14.50 16.87
CA PRO A 219 4.46 -15.53 17.79
C PRO A 219 4.01 -15.01 19.17
N VAL A 220 4.62 -13.93 19.67
CA VAL A 220 4.31 -13.35 20.99
C VAL A 220 3.07 -12.45 20.92
N LEU A 221 2.89 -11.74 19.81
CA LEU A 221 1.78 -10.80 19.61
C LEU A 221 0.50 -11.49 19.12
N LEU A 222 0.63 -12.57 18.35
CA LEU A 222 -0.48 -13.28 17.72
C LEU A 222 -1.52 -13.89 18.69
N PRO A 223 -1.17 -14.50 19.83
CA PRO A 223 -2.15 -15.09 20.74
C PRO A 223 -3.18 -14.10 21.29
N GLN A 224 -2.87 -12.80 21.33
CA GLN A 224 -3.76 -11.77 21.85
C GLN A 224 -4.84 -11.32 20.85
N ASP A 225 -4.60 -11.47 19.54
CA ASP A 225 -5.52 -11.07 18.47
C ASP A 225 -6.44 -12.23 18.00
N ILE A 226 -6.14 -13.49 18.38
CA ILE A 226 -6.86 -14.68 17.87
C ILE A 226 -8.21 -14.89 18.57
N ASP A 227 -8.36 -14.44 19.81
CA ASP A 227 -9.59 -14.64 20.59
C ASP A 227 -10.76 -13.73 20.19
N MET A 228 -10.55 -12.68 19.38
CA MET A 228 -11.60 -11.68 19.13
C MET A 228 -12.19 -11.62 17.70
N ASP A 229 -11.56 -12.17 16.66
CA ASP A 229 -12.09 -12.01 15.27
C ASP A 229 -11.70 -13.10 14.26
N THR A 230 -10.68 -13.92 14.53
CA THR A 230 -10.10 -14.83 13.51
C THR A 230 -10.57 -16.28 13.61
N SER A 231 -11.24 -16.69 14.69
CA SER A 231 -11.67 -18.07 14.89
C SER A 231 -12.77 -18.52 13.91
N SER A 232 -13.60 -17.62 13.39
CA SER A 232 -14.63 -17.90 12.38
C SER A 232 -14.04 -17.97 10.96
N TRP A 233 -13.19 -17.01 10.58
CA TRP A 233 -12.56 -16.95 9.25
C TRP A 233 -11.43 -17.97 9.04
N MET A 234 -10.73 -18.37 10.11
CA MET A 234 -9.72 -19.43 10.05
C MET A 234 -10.34 -20.84 9.95
N ARG A 235 -11.58 -21.02 10.44
CA ARG A 235 -12.33 -22.29 10.37
C ARG A 235 -13.16 -22.45 9.11
N ALA A 236 -13.56 -21.36 8.47
CA ALA A 236 -14.36 -21.38 7.24
C ALA A 236 -13.46 -21.53 5.99
N ASP A 237 -13.11 -22.76 5.63
CA ASP A 237 -12.79 -23.31 4.29
C ASP A 237 -11.85 -22.55 3.30
N ASN A 238 -11.26 -21.39 3.66
CA ASN A 238 -10.56 -20.50 2.73
C ASN A 238 -9.18 -20.01 3.20
N THR A 239 -8.72 -20.41 4.39
CA THR A 239 -7.34 -20.11 4.83
C THR A 239 -6.37 -21.16 4.26
N PRO A 240 -5.46 -20.80 3.34
CA PRO A 240 -4.51 -21.77 2.80
C PRO A 240 -3.67 -22.36 3.93
N GLY A 241 -3.42 -23.67 3.87
CA GLY A 241 -2.73 -24.45 4.91
C GLY A 241 -1.39 -23.87 5.37
N MET A 242 -0.76 -23.00 4.58
CA MET A 242 0.48 -22.30 4.94
C MET A 242 0.30 -21.32 6.12
N VAL A 243 -0.81 -20.59 6.22
CA VAL A 243 -1.06 -19.67 7.35
C VAL A 243 -1.23 -20.48 8.64
N LEU A 244 -1.99 -21.58 8.56
CA LEU A 244 -2.17 -22.53 9.65
C LEU A 244 -0.86 -23.22 10.03
N LEU A 245 -0.01 -23.56 9.06
CA LEU A 245 1.31 -24.15 9.28
C LEU A 245 2.29 -23.17 9.95
N VAL A 246 2.30 -21.90 9.53
CA VAL A 246 3.07 -20.85 10.20
C VAL A 246 2.63 -20.73 11.66
N GLN A 247 1.32 -20.71 11.89
CA GLN A 247 0.74 -20.58 13.22
C GLN A 247 1.04 -21.79 14.11
N SER A 248 0.89 -23.01 13.60
CA SER A 248 1.18 -24.23 14.37
C SER A 248 2.66 -24.31 14.76
N LEU A 249 3.56 -23.95 13.85
CA LEU A 249 5.00 -23.86 14.14
C LEU A 249 5.33 -22.71 15.10
N ASN A 250 4.61 -21.58 15.03
CA ASN A 250 4.77 -20.48 15.98
C ASN A 250 4.31 -20.88 17.38
N GLN A 251 3.17 -21.54 17.51
CA GLN A 251 2.65 -22.01 18.80
C GLN A 251 3.56 -23.06 19.44
N LYS A 252 4.11 -23.98 18.63
CA LYS A 252 4.92 -25.09 19.14
C LYS A 252 6.39 -24.72 19.35
N TYR A 253 6.96 -23.89 18.50
CA TYR A 253 8.41 -23.66 18.43
C TYR A 253 8.82 -22.18 18.32
N TYR A 254 7.89 -21.23 18.20
CA TYR A 254 8.18 -19.78 18.04
C TYR A 254 9.01 -19.38 16.80
N ILE A 255 9.27 -20.31 15.88
CA ILE A 255 10.13 -20.10 14.70
C ILE A 255 9.38 -20.12 13.36
N GLY A 256 8.08 -20.40 13.35
CA GLY A 256 7.28 -20.52 12.13
C GLY A 256 7.40 -19.30 11.21
N SER A 257 7.20 -18.10 11.76
CA SER A 257 7.36 -16.84 11.04
C SER A 257 8.79 -16.65 10.53
N LEU A 258 9.81 -17.03 11.30
CA LEU A 258 11.21 -16.86 10.92
C LEU A 258 11.60 -17.69 9.69
N ILE A 259 11.01 -18.87 9.53
CA ILE A 259 11.32 -19.78 8.42
C ILE A 259 10.43 -19.48 7.21
N LEU A 260 9.16 -19.18 7.45
CA LEU A 260 8.11 -19.25 6.41
C LEU A 260 7.63 -17.87 5.94
N ASN A 261 8.10 -16.77 6.52
CA ASN A 261 7.85 -15.42 6.02
C ASN A 261 8.22 -15.22 4.53
N PRO A 262 9.33 -15.77 3.99
CA PRO A 262 9.62 -15.68 2.56
C PRO A 262 8.52 -16.31 1.69
N ILE A 263 7.93 -17.42 2.15
CA ILE A 263 6.81 -18.07 1.47
C ILE A 263 5.58 -17.17 1.52
N LYS A 264 5.29 -16.53 2.66
CA LYS A 264 4.18 -15.56 2.76
C LYS A 264 4.31 -14.41 1.77
N ILE A 265 5.53 -13.92 1.49
CA ILE A 265 5.74 -12.89 0.44
C ILE A 265 5.29 -13.41 -0.93
N VAL A 266 5.64 -14.66 -1.27
CA VAL A 266 5.17 -15.30 -2.51
C VAL A 266 3.66 -15.45 -2.52
N GLN A 267 3.05 -15.79 -1.38
CA GLN A 267 1.59 -15.88 -1.27
C GLN A 267 0.90 -14.53 -1.45
N TYR A 268 1.46 -13.43 -0.92
CA TYR A 268 0.94 -12.09 -1.19
C TYR A 268 0.95 -11.76 -2.68
N ALA A 269 2.04 -12.09 -3.38
CA ALA A 269 2.13 -11.91 -4.82
C ALA A 269 1.13 -12.80 -5.58
N PHE A 270 0.98 -14.06 -5.17
CA PHE A 270 0.02 -14.98 -5.76
C PHE A 270 -1.43 -14.52 -5.53
N ASP A 271 -1.78 -14.08 -4.32
CA ASP A 271 -3.11 -13.58 -4.01
C ASP A 271 -3.44 -12.32 -4.82
N GLN A 272 -2.46 -11.43 -5.01
CA GLN A 272 -2.59 -10.28 -5.90
C GLN A 272 -2.85 -10.70 -7.35
N LEU A 273 -2.18 -11.75 -7.85
CA LEU A 273 -2.42 -12.29 -9.20
C LEU A 273 -3.82 -12.89 -9.35
N ARG A 274 -4.37 -13.51 -8.30
CA ARG A 274 -5.73 -14.07 -8.30
C ARG A 274 -6.80 -13.01 -8.51
N CYS A 275 -6.55 -11.74 -8.22
CA CYS A 275 -7.50 -10.65 -8.47
C CYS A 275 -7.87 -10.48 -9.95
N ILE A 276 -7.08 -11.02 -10.91
CA ILE A 276 -7.44 -11.02 -12.34
C ILE A 276 -8.68 -11.90 -12.59
N PHE A 277 -8.93 -12.91 -11.76
CA PHE A 277 -10.12 -13.76 -11.80
C PHE A 277 -11.23 -13.15 -10.92
N PHE A 278 -11.80 -12.04 -11.39
CA PHE A 278 -12.83 -11.27 -10.69
C PHE A 278 -14.27 -11.66 -11.09
N ILE A 279 -14.45 -12.55 -12.06
CA ILE A 279 -15.78 -13.09 -12.40
C ILE A 279 -15.97 -14.38 -11.60
N MET A 280 -17.10 -14.48 -10.90
CA MET A 280 -17.48 -15.66 -10.12
C MET A 280 -18.10 -16.75 -11.01
N ASP A 281 -18.19 -17.98 -10.49
CA ASP A 281 -18.76 -19.12 -11.23
C ASP A 281 -20.24 -18.92 -11.58
N ASP A 282 -20.96 -18.12 -10.80
CA ASP A 282 -22.35 -17.72 -11.03
C ASP A 282 -22.50 -16.52 -11.99
N GLY A 283 -21.40 -16.02 -12.55
CA GLY A 283 -21.37 -14.89 -13.49
C GLY A 283 -21.33 -13.51 -12.84
N ARG A 284 -21.37 -13.39 -11.51
CA ARG A 284 -21.28 -12.10 -10.80
C ARG A 284 -19.87 -11.51 -10.88
N ILE A 285 -19.80 -10.18 -10.80
CA ILE A 285 -18.56 -9.42 -10.75
C ILE A 285 -18.16 -9.18 -9.29
N ASP A 286 -17.04 -9.78 -8.87
CA ASP A 286 -16.38 -9.54 -7.59
C ASP A 286 -15.64 -8.19 -7.66
N LEU A 287 -16.30 -7.14 -7.15
CA LEU A 287 -15.76 -5.78 -7.18
C LEU A 287 -14.56 -5.60 -6.24
N TYR A 288 -14.48 -6.43 -5.20
CA TYR A 288 -13.36 -6.49 -4.28
C TYR A 288 -12.08 -6.97 -4.97
N LYS A 289 -12.15 -7.95 -5.88
CA LYS A 289 -11.03 -8.33 -6.75
C LYS A 289 -10.83 -7.38 -7.91
N PHE A 290 -11.92 -6.92 -8.54
CA PHE A 290 -11.86 -6.05 -9.71
C PHE A 290 -11.06 -4.77 -9.44
N ARG A 291 -11.20 -4.20 -8.23
CA ARG A 291 -10.49 -2.98 -7.85
C ARG A 291 -8.95 -3.09 -8.00
N ASP A 292 -8.42 -4.30 -7.81
CA ASP A 292 -7.01 -4.61 -7.75
C ASP A 292 -6.45 -5.03 -9.13
N VAL A 293 -7.30 -5.30 -10.12
CA VAL A 293 -6.91 -5.78 -11.46
C VAL A 293 -5.88 -4.85 -12.11
N LEU A 294 -6.15 -3.54 -12.14
CA LEU A 294 -5.25 -2.59 -12.80
C LEU A 294 -3.88 -2.56 -12.11
N PHE A 295 -3.86 -2.63 -10.78
CA PHE A 295 -2.62 -2.69 -10.01
C PHE A 295 -1.88 -4.01 -10.26
N THR A 296 -2.59 -5.14 -10.31
CA THR A 296 -2.02 -6.46 -10.62
C THR A 296 -1.39 -6.49 -12.01
N LEU A 297 -2.10 -6.00 -13.03
CA LEU A 297 -1.57 -5.93 -14.40
C LEU A 297 -0.34 -5.00 -14.47
N THR A 298 -0.38 -3.89 -13.75
CA THR A 298 0.77 -2.97 -13.65
C THR A 298 1.97 -3.65 -12.99
N LEU A 299 1.77 -4.36 -11.87
CA LEU A 299 2.84 -5.11 -11.21
C LEU A 299 3.39 -6.23 -12.09
N ALA A 300 2.52 -6.96 -12.81
CA ALA A 300 2.92 -8.00 -13.74
C ALA A 300 3.79 -7.42 -14.88
N TYR A 301 3.39 -6.28 -15.45
CA TYR A 301 4.20 -5.56 -16.45
C TYR A 301 5.54 -5.09 -15.87
N LEU A 302 5.55 -4.64 -14.62
CA LEU A 302 6.74 -4.14 -13.92
C LEU A 302 7.55 -5.24 -13.20
N ILE A 303 7.26 -6.52 -13.43
CA ILE A 303 7.94 -7.60 -12.70
C ILE A 303 9.43 -7.65 -13.02
N SER A 304 9.82 -7.44 -14.28
CA SER A 304 11.23 -7.45 -14.69
C SER A 304 12.09 -6.39 -13.97
N PRO A 305 11.71 -5.09 -13.94
CA PRO A 305 12.47 -4.11 -13.16
C PRO A 305 12.42 -4.37 -11.64
N ILE A 306 11.33 -4.93 -11.11
CA ILE A 306 11.26 -5.33 -9.69
C ILE A 306 12.26 -6.48 -9.41
N MET A 307 12.35 -7.48 -10.28
CA MET A 307 13.34 -8.57 -10.14
C MET A 307 14.78 -8.07 -10.30
N ARG A 308 15.00 -7.02 -11.09
CA ARG A 308 16.32 -6.39 -11.16
C ARG A 308 16.68 -5.64 -9.88
N LEU A 309 15.71 -4.98 -9.26
CA LEU A 309 15.89 -4.34 -7.95
C LEU A 309 16.31 -5.37 -6.88
N THR A 310 15.69 -6.56 -6.86
CA THR A 310 16.02 -7.61 -5.88
C THR A 310 17.39 -8.23 -6.13
N THR A 311 17.74 -8.54 -7.39
CA THR A 311 19.05 -9.12 -7.74
C THR A 311 20.21 -8.14 -7.55
N HIS A 312 20.00 -6.84 -7.80
CA HIS A 312 21.02 -5.79 -7.67
C HIS A 312 20.76 -4.87 -6.47
N PHE A 313 20.19 -5.41 -5.40
CA PHE A 313 19.72 -4.67 -4.23
C PHE A 313 20.78 -3.75 -3.61
N ARG A 314 22.02 -4.23 -3.51
CA ARG A 314 23.17 -3.46 -2.99
C ARG A 314 23.41 -2.17 -3.76
N THR A 315 23.25 -2.20 -5.08
CA THR A 315 23.43 -1.04 -5.94
C THR A 315 22.38 0.01 -5.64
N TYR A 316 21.11 -0.39 -5.62
CA TYR A 316 19.99 0.54 -5.49
C TYR A 316 19.86 1.19 -4.10
N ILE A 317 20.24 0.50 -3.02
CA ILE A 317 20.26 1.09 -1.67
C ILE A 317 21.19 2.31 -1.56
N ASN A 318 22.23 2.38 -2.40
CA ASN A 318 23.18 3.48 -2.40
C ASN A 318 22.78 4.63 -3.34
N THR A 319 21.56 4.61 -3.87
CA THR A 319 21.03 5.64 -4.78
C THR A 319 19.96 6.51 -4.09
N PRO A 320 19.45 7.58 -4.74
CA PRO A 320 18.35 8.37 -4.22
C PRO A 320 17.06 7.60 -3.95
N CYS A 321 16.88 6.39 -4.50
CA CYS A 321 15.68 5.56 -4.26
C CYS A 321 15.69 4.83 -2.90
N ARG A 322 16.77 4.93 -2.12
CA ARG A 322 16.89 4.33 -0.78
C ARG A 322 15.66 4.52 0.13
N PRO A 323 15.03 5.72 0.23
CA PRO A 323 13.84 5.91 1.07
C PRO A 323 12.64 5.05 0.66
N LEU A 324 12.43 4.86 -0.65
CA LEU A 324 11.37 3.99 -1.17
C LEU A 324 11.63 2.53 -0.77
N ILE A 325 12.88 2.06 -0.95
CA ILE A 325 13.28 0.70 -0.56
C ILE A 325 13.07 0.52 0.94
N THR A 326 13.56 1.46 1.75
CA THR A 326 13.43 1.39 3.21
C THR A 326 11.98 1.29 3.67
N VAL A 327 11.10 2.19 3.22
CA VAL A 327 9.70 2.17 3.66
C VAL A 327 8.98 0.92 3.16
N THR A 328 9.26 0.48 1.94
CA THR A 328 8.67 -0.75 1.39
C THR A 328 9.11 -1.98 2.18
N CYS A 329 10.41 -2.12 2.47
CA CYS A 329 10.94 -3.22 3.27
C CYS A 329 10.40 -3.21 4.70
N THR A 330 10.39 -2.07 5.39
CA THR A 330 9.89 -2.03 6.77
C THR A 330 8.39 -2.24 6.85
N PHE A 331 7.62 -1.74 5.89
CA PHE A 331 6.20 -2.05 5.77
C PHE A 331 5.97 -3.55 5.57
N MET A 332 6.69 -4.19 4.64
CA MET A 332 6.58 -5.64 4.41
C MET A 332 6.98 -6.46 5.64
N LEU A 333 8.06 -6.09 6.34
CA LEU A 333 8.49 -6.78 7.55
C LEU A 333 7.44 -6.74 8.67
N VAL A 334 6.80 -5.59 8.87
CA VAL A 334 5.69 -5.47 9.83
C VAL A 334 4.45 -6.19 9.32
N LEU A 335 4.15 -6.14 8.02
CA LEU A 335 3.03 -6.85 7.43
C LEU A 335 3.15 -8.38 7.60
N LEU A 336 4.37 -8.92 7.53
CA LEU A 336 4.61 -10.35 7.69
C LEU A 336 4.28 -10.88 9.09
N VAL A 337 4.18 -10.01 10.09
CA VAL A 337 3.67 -10.35 11.42
C VAL A 337 2.18 -10.70 11.40
N ASN A 338 1.40 -10.10 10.48
CA ASN A 338 -0.04 -10.36 10.36
C ASN A 338 -0.28 -11.84 10.04
N PRO A 339 -1.19 -12.54 10.75
CA PRO A 339 -1.46 -13.95 10.47
C PRO A 339 -2.07 -14.14 9.09
N MET A 340 -2.87 -13.20 8.62
CA MET A 340 -3.60 -13.30 7.35
C MET A 340 -2.77 -12.82 6.17
N VAL A 341 -2.87 -13.54 5.06
CA VAL A 341 -2.32 -13.11 3.75
C VAL A 341 -3.48 -12.63 2.90
N HIS A 342 -3.40 -11.38 2.44
CA HIS A 342 -4.42 -10.78 1.58
C HIS A 342 -3.82 -9.65 0.71
N SER A 343 -4.14 -9.63 -0.59
CA SER A 343 -3.86 -8.57 -1.58
C SER A 343 -4.10 -7.14 -1.07
N ARG A 344 -5.19 -6.89 -0.32
CA ARG A 344 -5.52 -5.56 0.23
C ARG A 344 -4.38 -4.92 1.01
N TYR A 345 -3.54 -5.72 1.66
CA TYR A 345 -2.43 -5.22 2.45
C TYR A 345 -1.25 -4.71 1.62
N LEU A 346 -1.21 -4.99 0.31
CA LEU A 346 -0.21 -4.41 -0.60
C LEU A 346 -0.61 -3.02 -1.11
N PHE A 347 -1.90 -2.66 -1.05
CA PHE A 347 -2.39 -1.37 -1.52
C PHE A 347 -1.63 -0.17 -0.91
N PRO A 348 -1.31 -0.12 0.40
CA PRO A 348 -0.58 1.01 0.98
C PRO A 348 0.83 1.24 0.44
N ILE A 349 1.46 0.23 -0.17
CA ILE A 349 2.80 0.36 -0.79
C ILE A 349 2.76 0.32 -2.32
N SER A 350 1.58 0.21 -2.92
CA SER A 350 1.39 0.09 -4.36
C SER A 350 2.14 1.16 -5.16
N TYR A 351 1.95 2.43 -4.81
CA TYR A 351 2.61 3.55 -5.48
C TYR A 351 4.11 3.61 -5.21
N ASN A 352 4.59 3.13 -4.05
CA ASN A 352 6.02 3.01 -3.79
C ASN A 352 6.65 1.97 -4.73
N LEU A 353 6.00 0.83 -4.93
CA LEU A 353 6.45 -0.22 -5.86
C LEU A 353 6.49 0.29 -7.31
N VAL A 354 5.46 1.02 -7.74
CA VAL A 354 5.44 1.64 -9.08
C VAL A 354 6.59 2.64 -9.25
N LEU A 355 6.81 3.54 -8.29
CA LEU A 355 7.91 4.51 -8.35
C LEU A 355 9.29 3.82 -8.36
N LEU A 356 9.45 2.76 -7.57
CA LEU A 356 10.68 1.95 -7.57
C LEU A 356 10.95 1.34 -8.94
N ALA A 357 9.94 0.70 -9.55
CA ALA A 357 10.08 0.07 -10.86
C ALA A 357 10.39 1.10 -11.96
N VAL A 358 9.70 2.25 -11.95
CA VAL A 358 9.96 3.34 -12.90
C VAL A 358 11.38 3.90 -12.74
N PHE A 359 11.84 4.06 -11.50
CA PHE A 359 13.23 4.49 -11.23
C PHE A 359 14.24 3.49 -11.80
N VAL A 360 14.02 2.19 -11.61
CA VAL A 360 14.88 1.15 -12.20
C VAL A 360 14.90 1.29 -13.72
N ILE A 361 13.74 1.34 -14.38
CA ILE A 361 13.64 1.49 -15.85
C ILE A 361 14.43 2.72 -16.34
N GLN A 362 14.31 3.85 -15.64
CA GLN A 362 15.02 5.07 -15.99
C GLN A 362 16.55 4.90 -15.92
N GLU A 363 17.05 4.28 -14.84
CA GLU A 363 18.48 4.00 -14.70
C GLU A 363 19.00 3.06 -15.78
N LEU A 364 18.21 2.05 -16.19
CA LEU A 364 18.58 1.17 -17.30
C LEU A 364 18.73 1.90 -18.62
N LYS A 365 17.80 2.81 -18.91
CA LYS A 365 17.87 3.65 -20.12
C LYS A 365 19.10 4.56 -20.11
N LYS A 366 19.46 5.13 -18.95
CA LYS A 366 20.67 5.94 -18.82
C LYS A 366 21.93 5.12 -19.07
N THR A 367 22.04 3.92 -18.48
CA THR A 367 23.20 3.04 -18.69
C THR A 367 23.32 2.59 -20.15
N ALA A 368 22.19 2.27 -20.81
CA ALA A 368 22.19 1.89 -22.22
C ALA A 368 22.65 3.03 -23.14
N LYS A 369 22.15 4.26 -22.91
CA LYS A 369 22.59 5.45 -23.66
C LYS A 369 24.09 5.74 -23.47
N ALA A 370 24.57 5.70 -22.22
CA ALA A 370 25.98 5.92 -21.92
C ALA A 370 26.90 4.90 -22.61
N LYS A 371 26.46 3.62 -22.69
CA LYS A 371 27.19 2.59 -23.42
C LYS A 371 27.22 2.87 -24.92
N GLN A 372 26.07 3.22 -25.52
CA GLN A 372 25.99 3.56 -26.94
C GLN A 372 26.86 4.77 -27.31
N GLU A 373 26.88 5.80 -26.47
CA GLU A 373 27.75 6.97 -26.65
C GLU A 373 29.24 6.61 -26.55
N CYS A 374 29.62 5.75 -25.60
CA CYS A 374 30.99 5.24 -25.46
C CYS A 374 31.43 4.47 -26.72
N ASP A 375 30.60 3.51 -27.15
CA ASP A 375 30.88 2.70 -28.33
C ASP A 375 31.01 3.59 -29.59
N SER A 376 30.13 4.57 -29.77
CA SER A 376 30.19 5.52 -30.90
C SER A 376 31.46 6.39 -30.92
N ARG A 377 32.01 6.76 -29.76
CA ARG A 377 33.28 7.49 -29.65
C ARG A 377 34.46 6.60 -30.02
N ILE A 378 34.43 5.33 -29.62
CA ILE A 378 35.47 4.35 -29.98
C ILE A 378 35.50 4.18 -31.51
N TYR A 379 34.34 3.97 -32.15
CA TYR A 379 34.27 3.86 -33.61
C TYR A 379 34.76 5.11 -34.35
N THR A 380 34.38 6.30 -33.88
CA THR A 380 34.85 7.56 -34.47
C THR A 380 36.36 7.73 -34.33
N SER A 381 36.94 7.34 -33.18
CA SER A 381 38.38 7.41 -32.94
C SER A 381 39.19 6.42 -33.79
N LEU A 382 38.68 5.20 -33.99
CA LEU A 382 39.32 4.18 -34.84
C LEU A 382 39.29 4.57 -36.32
N ASN A 383 38.18 5.12 -36.80
CA ASN A 383 38.07 5.59 -38.19
C ASN A 383 38.93 6.84 -38.45
N GLY A 384 39.07 7.73 -37.46
CA GLY A 384 39.95 8.90 -37.55
C GLY A 384 41.44 8.54 -37.62
N MET A 385 41.87 7.46 -36.96
CA MET A 385 43.25 6.97 -37.03
C MET A 385 43.61 6.32 -38.37
N GLN A 386 42.64 5.74 -39.09
CA GLN A 386 42.88 5.16 -40.42
C GLN A 386 43.06 6.22 -41.52
N THR A 387 42.52 7.43 -41.34
CA THR A 387 42.63 8.52 -42.32
C THR A 387 43.90 9.37 -42.23
N THR A 388 44.69 9.27 -41.15
CA THR A 388 45.95 10.02 -40.97
C THR A 388 47.21 9.20 -41.26
N GLY A 389 47.05 8.01 -41.83
CA GLY A 389 48.15 7.10 -42.20
C GLY A 389 48.51 7.10 -43.69
N VAL A 390 48.30 8.21 -44.40
CA VAL A 390 48.74 8.42 -45.79
C VAL A 390 49.81 9.49 -45.85
#